data_AF-K7F2E0-F1
#
_entry.id   AF-K7F2E0-F1
#
_cell.length_a   1.000
_cell.length_b   1.000
_cell.length_c   1.000
_cell.angle_alpha   90.00
_cell.angle_beta   90.00
_cell.angle_gamma   90.00
#
_symmetry.space_group_name_H-M   'P 1'
#
loop_
_entity.id
_entity.type
_entity.pdbx_description
1 polymer ?
#
loop_
_entity_poly.entity_id
_entity_poly.type
_entity_poly.pdbx_seq_one_letter_code
_entity_poly.pdbx_strand_id
1 'polypeptide(L)'
;MNWANVGGLSGMILTLKDTGLPKCVLSGPPQLQNYLEAIKVFSGPLKGIDLVVRPHTEPEYKDETMTVYQVPLVGRRLANEHRLHQSPERGVSPECAPEPGFPTAEHQCPEGNKKREASKKTDGNRRVVSRDPTLVVAFICKLHPKKGNFLVAKAKELGLPVGTAAIGPIIAAVKDGQSVTFEGREILPEEVCTPPDPGPVFIVVECPHAGFVDAVCENDTFRRYQEGKAEGPVALVVHITPESVLQDSRYREWLERFAPSTQHLILNENVSTVHCLRSHKIQTQLNLIHSEIFPLLNSSWSQEEEATFSVPVVRGECLLRYQLRPQPQWQRDMVTVCSPTEFVAEALELPGFQDCVKECRERLQAGPDRAGKTEPYPEIVFLGTGSAIPMKIRNVSSTLINISPTQSLLLDCGEGTFGQLCRHYGDQVDTILRNTAAVFVSHIHADHHTVSAAGQPLPRWVWLVPTSGGLLSQQVLPRAACVLLGMVLPLPVPTSDLLCWVRVCCPSLE
;
A
#
# COMPACT_ATOMS: atom_id res chain seq x y z
N MET A 1 -11.84 0.76 -1.23
CA MET A 1 -10.48 0.95 -1.80
C MET A 1 -10.15 2.44 -1.84
N ASN A 2 -9.16 2.87 -1.06
CA ASN A 2 -8.64 4.25 -1.04
C ASN A 2 -7.20 4.24 -1.58
N TRP A 3 -6.60 5.41 -1.80
CA TRP A 3 -5.21 5.48 -2.29
C TRP A 3 -4.17 5.02 -1.26
N ALA A 4 -4.40 5.24 0.04
CA ALA A 4 -3.50 4.75 1.09
C ALA A 4 -3.29 3.23 1.03
N ASN A 5 -4.31 2.47 0.62
CA ASN A 5 -4.24 1.01 0.50
C ASN A 5 -3.60 0.54 -0.82
N VAL A 6 -3.56 1.36 -1.89
CA VAL A 6 -3.11 0.91 -3.23
C VAL A 6 -2.02 1.77 -3.87
N GLY A 7 -1.53 2.82 -3.22
CA GLY A 7 -0.61 3.78 -3.83
C GLY A 7 0.66 3.15 -4.41
N GLY A 8 1.26 2.19 -3.69
CA GLY A 8 2.45 1.46 -4.15
C GLY A 8 2.16 0.33 -5.14
N LEU A 9 0.90 0.02 -5.46
CA LEU A 9 0.56 -1.07 -6.37
C LEU A 9 1.05 -0.79 -7.80
N SER A 10 1.04 0.47 -8.23
CA SER A 10 1.56 0.86 -9.54
C SER A 10 3.06 0.61 -9.70
N GLY A 11 3.87 1.06 -8.73
CA GLY A 11 5.32 0.80 -8.67
C GLY A 11 5.63 -0.70 -8.57
N MET A 12 4.85 -1.43 -7.77
CA MET A 12 4.98 -2.89 -7.67
C MET A 12 4.72 -3.58 -9.02
N ILE A 13 3.65 -3.22 -9.73
CA ILE A 13 3.33 -3.82 -11.05
C ILE A 13 4.44 -3.55 -12.07
N LEU A 14 4.96 -2.32 -12.12
CA LEU A 14 6.06 -1.97 -13.01
C LEU A 14 7.32 -2.79 -12.67
N THR A 15 7.63 -2.92 -11.39
CA THR A 15 8.76 -3.74 -10.91
C THR A 15 8.57 -5.21 -11.29
N LEU A 16 7.39 -5.79 -11.06
CA LEU A 16 7.09 -7.19 -11.41
C LEU A 16 7.22 -7.44 -12.91
N LYS A 17 6.73 -6.52 -13.73
CA LYS A 17 6.90 -6.56 -15.19
C LYS A 17 8.39 -6.59 -15.55
N ASP A 18 9.19 -5.69 -14.99
CA ASP A 18 10.62 -5.58 -15.31
C ASP A 18 11.43 -6.79 -14.82
N THR A 19 10.98 -7.46 -13.74
CA THR A 19 11.53 -8.76 -13.32
C THR A 19 11.15 -9.94 -14.22
N GLY A 20 10.26 -9.73 -15.20
CA GLY A 20 9.83 -10.75 -16.14
C GLY A 20 8.71 -11.65 -15.63
N LEU A 21 7.92 -11.21 -14.63
CA LEU A 21 6.77 -11.98 -14.16
C LEU A 21 5.71 -12.05 -15.28
N PRO A 22 5.32 -13.26 -15.75
CA PRO A 22 4.45 -13.38 -16.91
C PRO A 22 2.99 -13.04 -16.58
N LYS A 23 2.55 -13.24 -15.33
CA LYS A 23 1.17 -13.06 -14.90
C LYS A 23 1.08 -12.63 -13.44
N CYS A 24 0.20 -11.69 -13.15
CA CYS A 24 -0.17 -11.28 -11.80
C CYS A 24 -1.70 -11.27 -11.66
N VAL A 25 -2.22 -12.02 -10.68
CA VAL A 25 -3.65 -12.08 -10.37
C VAL A 25 -3.91 -11.25 -9.12
N LEU A 26 -4.77 -10.26 -9.24
CA LEU A 26 -5.12 -9.31 -8.20
C LEU A 26 -6.53 -9.62 -7.70
N SER A 27 -6.65 -10.01 -6.43
CA SER A 27 -7.95 -10.27 -5.78
C SER A 27 -8.33 -9.07 -4.91
N GLY A 28 -9.55 -8.59 -5.05
CA GLY A 28 -10.00 -7.43 -4.28
C GLY A 28 -11.35 -6.88 -4.75
N PRO A 29 -11.70 -5.66 -4.30
CA PRO A 29 -12.99 -5.07 -4.60
C PRO A 29 -13.10 -4.68 -6.08
N PRO A 30 -14.33 -4.53 -6.63
CA PRO A 30 -14.56 -4.30 -8.07
C PRO A 30 -13.79 -3.11 -8.66
N GLN A 31 -13.47 -2.11 -7.85
CA GLN A 31 -12.77 -0.90 -8.29
C GLN A 31 -11.31 -1.16 -8.70
N LEU A 32 -10.76 -2.33 -8.37
CA LEU A 32 -9.38 -2.68 -8.72
C LEU A 32 -9.16 -2.73 -10.24
N GLN A 33 -10.14 -3.18 -11.01
CA GLN A 33 -10.06 -3.15 -12.48
C GLN A 33 -9.92 -1.72 -13.01
N ASN A 34 -10.71 -0.80 -12.45
CA ASN A 34 -10.66 0.62 -12.84
C ASN A 34 -9.32 1.25 -12.48
N TYR A 35 -8.73 0.85 -11.35
CA TYR A 35 -7.41 1.30 -10.94
C TYR A 35 -6.32 0.82 -11.91
N LEU A 36 -6.37 -0.44 -12.36
CA LEU A 36 -5.43 -0.95 -13.37
C LEU A 36 -5.56 -0.22 -14.71
N GLU A 37 -6.77 0.10 -15.15
CA GLU A 37 -6.96 0.90 -16.36
C GLU A 37 -6.42 2.33 -16.18
N ALA A 38 -6.55 2.92 -14.98
CA ALA A 38 -6.02 4.24 -14.69
C ALA A 38 -4.48 4.28 -14.70
N ILE A 39 -3.80 3.24 -14.21
CA ILE A 39 -2.32 3.17 -14.22
C ILE A 39 -1.75 3.23 -15.64
N LYS A 40 -2.42 2.60 -16.61
CA LYS A 40 -1.98 2.56 -18.01
C LYS A 40 -1.81 3.94 -18.65
N VAL A 41 -2.46 4.97 -18.09
CA VAL A 41 -2.33 6.37 -18.54
C VAL A 41 -0.88 6.86 -18.43
N PHE A 42 -0.16 6.46 -17.37
CA PHE A 42 1.20 6.93 -17.10
C PHE A 42 2.27 5.85 -17.22
N SER A 43 1.92 4.57 -17.07
CA SER A 43 2.85 3.46 -17.30
C SER A 43 2.99 3.08 -18.78
N GLY A 44 2.11 3.60 -19.63
CA GLY A 44 1.91 3.10 -20.99
C GLY A 44 1.40 1.64 -21.00
N PRO A 45 1.45 0.99 -22.17
CA PRO A 45 1.04 -0.41 -22.31
C PRO A 45 1.90 -1.34 -21.44
N LEU A 46 1.27 -2.03 -20.50
CA LEU A 46 1.89 -3.04 -19.62
C LEU A 46 2.14 -4.36 -20.37
N LYS A 47 2.66 -4.29 -21.59
CA LYS A 47 3.04 -5.47 -22.39
C LYS A 47 4.13 -6.25 -21.66
N GLY A 48 4.01 -7.59 -21.64
CA GLY A 48 4.96 -8.48 -20.97
C GLY A 48 4.49 -9.02 -19.62
N ILE A 49 3.40 -8.48 -19.06
CA ILE A 49 2.75 -9.02 -17.86
C ILE A 49 1.24 -9.13 -18.09
N ASP A 50 0.67 -10.31 -17.85
CA ASP A 50 -0.78 -10.55 -17.86
C ASP A 50 -1.36 -10.14 -16.50
N LEU A 51 -2.10 -9.03 -16.46
CA LEU A 51 -2.76 -8.55 -15.25
C LEU A 51 -4.22 -8.97 -15.26
N VAL A 52 -4.61 -9.79 -14.28
CA VAL A 52 -5.98 -10.30 -14.15
C VAL A 52 -6.55 -9.85 -12.82
N VAL A 53 -7.72 -9.21 -12.84
CA VAL A 53 -8.48 -8.97 -11.62
C VAL A 53 -9.42 -10.14 -11.41
N ARG A 54 -9.29 -10.77 -10.25
CA ARG A 54 -10.21 -11.79 -9.78
C ARG A 54 -11.37 -11.12 -9.04
N PRO A 55 -12.63 -11.30 -9.47
CA PRO A 55 -13.77 -10.72 -8.78
C PRO A 55 -13.89 -11.24 -7.33
N HIS A 56 -14.25 -10.35 -6.40
CA HIS A 56 -14.57 -10.72 -5.02
C HIS A 56 -15.77 -11.69 -4.89
N THR A 57 -16.59 -11.83 -5.94
CA THR A 57 -17.71 -12.77 -6.00
C THR A 57 -17.27 -14.20 -6.31
N GLU A 58 -16.05 -14.41 -6.78
CA GLU A 58 -15.52 -15.76 -6.96
C GLU A 58 -15.14 -16.35 -5.59
N PRO A 59 -15.68 -17.51 -5.21
CA PRO A 59 -15.61 -18.00 -3.84
C PRO A 59 -14.19 -18.42 -3.43
N GLU A 60 -13.47 -19.14 -4.29
CA GLU A 60 -12.18 -19.75 -3.95
C GLU A 60 -11.13 -19.68 -5.06
N TYR A 61 -9.87 -19.54 -4.65
CA TYR A 61 -8.70 -19.79 -5.47
C TYR A 61 -7.97 -20.99 -4.87
N LYS A 62 -7.46 -21.89 -5.70
CA LYS A 62 -6.78 -23.09 -5.24
C LYS A 62 -5.52 -23.32 -6.07
N ASP A 63 -4.41 -23.57 -5.39
CA ASP A 63 -3.16 -24.01 -6.00
C ASP A 63 -2.67 -25.31 -5.36
N GLU A 64 -1.40 -25.68 -5.52
CA GLU A 64 -0.85 -26.91 -4.94
C GLU A 64 -0.67 -26.83 -3.41
N THR A 65 -0.54 -25.61 -2.87
CA THR A 65 -0.19 -25.34 -1.47
C THR A 65 -1.42 -25.12 -0.59
N MET A 66 -2.40 -24.34 -1.07
CA MET A 66 -3.54 -23.92 -0.28
C MET A 66 -4.78 -23.60 -1.12
N THR A 67 -5.92 -23.54 -0.43
CA THR A 67 -7.16 -22.92 -0.92
C THR A 67 -7.38 -21.59 -0.20
N VAL A 68 -7.65 -20.53 -0.96
CA VAL A 68 -7.93 -19.18 -0.46
C VAL A 68 -9.38 -18.81 -0.76
N TYR A 69 -10.17 -18.59 0.28
CA TYR A 69 -11.57 -18.18 0.20
C TYR A 69 -11.69 -16.67 0.40
N GLN A 70 -12.56 -16.03 -0.38
CA GLN A 70 -12.91 -14.62 -0.23
C GLN A 70 -14.17 -14.48 0.63
N VAL A 71 -14.13 -13.58 1.60
CA VAL A 71 -15.28 -13.25 2.45
C VAL A 71 -15.60 -11.76 2.29
N PRO A 72 -16.54 -11.40 1.39
CA PRO A 72 -17.00 -10.02 1.26
C PRO A 72 -17.73 -9.57 2.53
N LEU A 73 -17.32 -8.42 3.05
CA LEU A 73 -17.88 -7.80 4.25
C LEU A 73 -18.47 -6.44 3.87
N VAL A 74 -19.76 -6.27 4.10
CA VAL A 74 -20.48 -5.03 3.79
C VAL A 74 -20.79 -4.30 5.09
N GLY A 75 -20.08 -3.21 5.34
CA GLY A 75 -20.25 -2.36 6.50
C GLY A 75 -21.39 -1.36 6.36
N ARG A 76 -21.56 -0.54 7.40
CA ARG A 76 -22.48 0.60 7.43
C ARG A 76 -21.70 1.90 7.24
N ARG A 77 -22.28 2.85 6.49
CA ARG A 77 -21.72 4.21 6.40
C ARG A 77 -21.87 4.93 7.74
N LEU A 78 -20.82 5.62 8.18
CA LEU A 78 -20.88 6.48 9.36
C LEU A 78 -21.56 7.81 8.99
N ALA A 79 -22.56 8.22 9.76
CA ALA A 79 -23.37 9.42 9.49
C ALA A 79 -22.55 10.74 9.47
N ASN A 80 -21.35 10.75 10.06
CA ASN A 80 -20.51 11.95 10.16
C ASN A 80 -19.70 12.30 8.90
N GLU A 81 -19.68 11.47 7.85
CA GLU A 81 -19.10 11.88 6.56
C GLU A 81 -19.98 12.88 5.78
N HIS A 82 -21.24 13.09 6.20
CA HIS A 82 -22.19 13.97 5.50
C HIS A 82 -21.81 15.46 5.50
N ARG A 83 -20.97 15.94 6.44
CA ARG A 83 -20.56 17.36 6.45
C ARG A 83 -19.41 17.69 5.48
N LEU A 84 -18.72 16.70 4.92
CA LEU A 84 -17.61 16.93 3.99
C LEU A 84 -18.02 16.81 2.51
N HIS A 85 -19.20 16.25 2.21
CA HIS A 85 -19.61 15.89 0.84
C HIS A 85 -20.91 16.53 0.32
N GLN A 86 -21.58 17.39 1.10
CA GLN A 86 -22.62 18.24 0.52
C GLN A 86 -21.98 19.48 -0.12
N SER A 87 -22.00 19.51 -1.46
CA SER A 87 -21.93 20.78 -2.18
C SER A 87 -23.21 21.55 -1.88
N PRO A 88 -23.18 22.87 -1.66
CA PRO A 88 -24.41 23.62 -1.46
C PRO A 88 -25.23 23.50 -2.74
N GLU A 89 -26.44 22.93 -2.62
CA GLU A 89 -27.45 23.03 -3.66
C GLU A 89 -27.62 24.52 -3.96
N ARG A 90 -27.51 24.90 -5.24
CA ARG A 90 -27.80 26.26 -5.68
C ARG A 90 -29.23 26.56 -5.25
N GLY A 91 -29.37 27.48 -4.30
CA GLY A 91 -30.64 28.12 -4.02
C GLY A 91 -31.18 28.69 -5.32
N VAL A 92 -32.34 28.20 -5.73
CA VAL A 92 -33.18 28.83 -6.74
C VAL A 92 -33.54 30.21 -6.19
N SER A 93 -33.10 31.27 -6.88
CA SER A 93 -33.67 32.61 -6.72
C SER A 93 -34.43 32.97 -7.99
N PRO A 94 -35.60 33.61 -7.88
CA PRO A 94 -36.56 33.73 -8.97
C PRO A 94 -36.31 34.98 -9.84
N GLU A 95 -36.72 34.85 -11.11
CA GLU A 95 -37.17 35.90 -12.03
C GLU A 95 -36.23 37.08 -12.39
N CYS A 96 -35.81 37.10 -13.66
CA CYS A 96 -35.77 38.33 -14.46
C CYS A 96 -36.01 38.02 -15.94
N ALA A 97 -36.84 38.88 -16.55
CA ALA A 97 -37.54 38.74 -17.83
C ALA A 97 -36.64 38.84 -19.11
N PRO A 98 -37.16 38.48 -20.30
CA PRO A 98 -36.38 38.36 -21.55
C PRO A 98 -36.48 39.59 -22.48
N GLU A 99 -35.69 39.51 -23.58
CA GLU A 99 -35.72 40.22 -24.89
C GLU A 99 -34.52 41.17 -25.17
N PRO A 100 -34.17 41.48 -26.44
CA PRO A 100 -33.87 40.59 -27.58
C PRO A 100 -32.68 41.06 -28.47
N GLY A 101 -32.22 40.24 -29.43
CA GLY A 101 -31.36 40.72 -30.54
C GLY A 101 -30.61 39.69 -31.38
N PHE A 102 -31.17 39.33 -32.54
CA PHE A 102 -30.63 38.60 -33.71
C PHE A 102 -29.42 39.31 -34.40
N PRO A 103 -28.77 38.80 -35.49
CA PRO A 103 -29.04 37.58 -36.29
C PRO A 103 -27.81 36.70 -36.65
N THR A 104 -28.18 35.50 -37.10
CA THR A 104 -27.50 34.53 -37.97
C THR A 104 -26.85 35.09 -39.23
N ALA A 105 -25.74 34.46 -39.64
CA ALA A 105 -25.26 34.46 -41.03
C ALA A 105 -24.89 33.03 -41.44
N GLU A 106 -25.67 32.48 -42.36
CA GLU A 106 -25.42 31.28 -43.12
C GLU A 106 -24.33 31.54 -44.17
N HIS A 107 -23.44 30.58 -44.45
CA HIS A 107 -22.95 30.34 -45.80
C HIS A 107 -22.32 28.95 -45.94
N GLN A 108 -23.13 28.04 -46.50
CA GLN A 108 -22.85 27.11 -47.60
C GLN A 108 -21.49 26.38 -47.67
N CYS A 109 -21.57 25.06 -47.52
CA CYS A 109 -20.61 24.08 -48.03
C CYS A 109 -20.52 24.08 -49.58
N PRO A 110 -19.43 23.52 -50.12
CA PRO A 110 -19.54 22.62 -51.27
C PRO A 110 -19.10 21.19 -50.93
N GLU A 111 -19.86 20.26 -51.47
CA GLU A 111 -19.73 18.81 -51.34
C GLU A 111 -18.46 18.26 -52.04
N GLY A 112 -17.81 17.29 -51.39
CA GLY A 112 -16.76 16.46 -51.95
C GLY A 112 -16.96 15.01 -51.52
N ASN A 113 -17.69 14.27 -52.35
CA ASN A 113 -18.22 12.93 -52.11
C ASN A 113 -17.12 11.84 -52.14
N LYS A 114 -16.83 11.16 -51.02
CA LYS A 114 -16.26 9.80 -51.01
C LYS A 114 -16.81 8.96 -49.85
N LYS A 115 -17.64 7.98 -50.23
CA LYS A 115 -18.17 6.86 -49.43
C LYS A 115 -17.09 6.19 -48.57
N ARG A 116 -17.41 5.93 -47.30
CA ARG A 116 -17.06 4.68 -46.60
C ARG A 116 -18.00 4.43 -45.41
N GLU A 117 -18.20 3.15 -45.16
CA GLU A 117 -19.34 2.53 -44.49
C GLU A 117 -19.52 2.84 -43.01
N ALA A 118 -20.75 2.62 -42.57
CA ALA A 118 -21.28 2.89 -41.25
C ALA A 118 -20.64 2.04 -40.15
N SER A 119 -20.16 2.69 -39.08
CA SER A 119 -20.00 2.09 -37.76
C SER A 119 -20.98 2.77 -36.80
N LYS A 120 -21.88 1.94 -36.24
CA LYS A 120 -22.89 2.33 -35.26
C LYS A 120 -22.23 3.03 -34.07
N LYS A 121 -22.56 4.31 -33.84
CA LYS A 121 -22.38 4.96 -32.54
C LYS A 121 -23.35 4.31 -31.55
N THR A 122 -22.84 3.43 -30.69
CA THR A 122 -23.52 3.09 -29.44
C THR A 122 -23.28 4.24 -28.46
N ASP A 123 -24.35 4.97 -28.17
CA ASP A 123 -24.44 5.96 -27.12
C ASP A 123 -24.29 5.26 -25.76
N GLY A 124 -23.05 5.14 -25.31
CA GLY A 124 -22.69 4.51 -24.05
C GLY A 124 -22.83 5.51 -22.92
N ASN A 125 -24.03 5.62 -22.37
CA ASN A 125 -24.30 6.28 -21.10
C ASN A 125 -23.38 5.68 -20.01
N ARG A 126 -22.22 6.31 -19.79
CA ARG A 126 -21.20 5.88 -18.83
C ARG A 126 -21.78 6.13 -17.43
N ARG A 127 -22.56 5.17 -16.94
CA ARG A 127 -23.01 5.10 -15.54
C ARG A 127 -21.78 5.28 -14.66
N VAL A 128 -21.69 6.41 -13.99
CA VAL A 128 -20.73 6.64 -12.91
C VAL A 128 -21.08 5.64 -11.82
N VAL A 129 -20.36 4.52 -11.79
CA VAL A 129 -20.50 3.51 -10.74
C VAL A 129 -20.09 4.20 -9.44
N SER A 130 -21.06 4.39 -8.54
CA SER A 130 -20.80 5.01 -7.24
C SER A 130 -19.74 4.21 -6.50
N ARG A 131 -18.71 4.88 -5.99
CA ARG A 131 -17.79 4.29 -5.01
C ARG A 131 -18.63 3.71 -3.88
N ASP A 132 -18.48 2.41 -3.62
CA ASP A 132 -19.05 1.83 -2.42
C ASP A 132 -17.95 1.79 -1.35
N PRO A 133 -17.92 2.76 -0.42
CA PRO A 133 -16.95 2.76 0.68
C PRO A 133 -17.24 1.66 1.71
N THR A 134 -18.33 0.89 1.54
CA THR A 134 -18.79 -0.08 2.54
C THR A 134 -18.35 -1.51 2.25
N LEU A 135 -17.56 -1.77 1.21
CA LEU A 135 -17.08 -3.13 0.91
C LEU A 135 -15.61 -3.32 1.28
N VAL A 136 -15.35 -4.34 2.10
CA VAL A 136 -14.02 -4.91 2.39
C VAL A 136 -14.05 -6.39 2.07
N VAL A 137 -12.90 -6.97 1.71
CA VAL A 137 -12.79 -8.41 1.42
C VAL A 137 -11.77 -9.00 2.39
N ALA A 138 -12.24 -9.91 3.25
CA ALA A 138 -11.37 -10.72 4.09
C ALA A 138 -11.00 -12.03 3.37
N PHE A 139 -9.93 -12.67 3.81
CA PHE A 139 -9.40 -13.89 3.20
C PHE A 139 -9.23 -14.99 4.24
N ILE A 140 -9.67 -16.20 3.90
CA ILE A 140 -9.44 -17.41 4.69
C ILE A 140 -8.54 -18.31 3.87
N CYS A 141 -7.34 -18.57 4.37
CA CYS A 141 -6.30 -19.32 3.69
C CYS A 141 -6.12 -20.68 4.38
N LYS A 142 -6.54 -21.75 3.71
CA LYS A 142 -6.49 -23.12 4.21
C LYS A 142 -5.37 -23.87 3.52
N LEU A 143 -4.33 -24.22 4.28
CA LEU A 143 -3.25 -25.06 3.75
C LEU A 143 -3.79 -26.46 3.45
N HIS A 144 -3.32 -27.05 2.36
CA HIS A 144 -3.69 -28.41 2.02
C HIS A 144 -3.19 -29.43 3.07
N PRO A 145 -3.98 -30.47 3.36
CA PRO A 145 -3.58 -31.51 4.29
C PRO A 145 -2.37 -32.27 3.76
N LYS A 146 -1.48 -32.69 4.65
CA LYS A 146 -0.33 -33.54 4.33
C LYS A 146 -0.50 -34.90 4.99
N LYS A 147 -0.31 -35.95 4.20
CA LYS A 147 -0.22 -37.32 4.71
C LYS A 147 0.99 -37.44 5.64
N GLY A 148 0.87 -38.31 6.63
CA GLY A 148 1.97 -38.67 7.53
C GLY A 148 3.21 -39.15 6.78
N ASN A 149 4.38 -38.91 7.36
CA ASN A 149 5.64 -39.45 6.84
C ASN A 149 5.77 -40.92 7.25
N PHE A 150 6.16 -41.77 6.30
CA PHE A 150 6.43 -43.18 6.57
C PHE A 150 7.72 -43.34 7.38
N LEU A 151 7.61 -44.02 8.51
CA LEU A 151 8.67 -44.26 9.48
C LEU A 151 9.45 -45.51 9.11
N VAL A 152 10.43 -45.34 8.23
CA VAL A 152 11.27 -46.44 7.70
C VAL A 152 11.90 -47.29 8.81
N ALA A 153 12.33 -46.68 9.91
CA ALA A 153 12.91 -47.40 11.05
C ALA A 153 11.89 -48.33 11.71
N LYS A 154 10.67 -47.83 12.00
CA LYS A 154 9.57 -48.61 12.57
C LYS A 154 9.13 -49.75 11.64
N ALA A 155 9.06 -49.47 10.35
CA ALA A 155 8.75 -50.48 9.35
C ALA A 155 9.77 -51.63 9.34
N LYS A 156 11.07 -51.33 9.45
CA LYS A 156 12.13 -52.36 9.56
C LYS A 156 12.01 -53.17 10.85
N GLU A 157 11.71 -52.53 11.98
CA GLU A 157 11.47 -53.22 13.27
C GLU A 157 10.29 -54.20 13.18
N LEU A 158 9.29 -53.90 12.34
CA LEU A 158 8.11 -54.74 12.10
C LEU A 158 8.32 -55.82 11.03
N GLY A 159 9.53 -55.95 10.47
CA GLY A 159 9.84 -56.96 9.45
C GLY A 159 9.31 -56.63 8.05
N LEU A 160 8.82 -55.42 7.82
CA LEU A 160 8.33 -55.01 6.49
C LEU A 160 9.46 -55.06 5.45
N PRO A 161 9.17 -55.35 4.16
CA PRO A 161 10.17 -55.60 3.13
C PRO A 161 10.78 -54.30 2.58
N VAL A 162 11.25 -53.43 3.47
CA VAL A 162 11.83 -52.12 3.20
C VAL A 162 13.04 -52.25 2.26
N GLY A 163 13.05 -51.47 1.18
CA GLY A 163 14.10 -51.50 0.16
C GLY A 163 13.83 -52.48 -1.00
N THR A 164 12.70 -53.18 -0.98
CA THR A 164 12.23 -54.02 -2.10
C THR A 164 11.05 -53.36 -2.83
N ALA A 165 10.72 -53.82 -4.04
CA ALA A 165 9.53 -53.35 -4.76
C ALA A 165 8.22 -53.63 -4.00
N ALA A 166 8.19 -54.63 -3.11
CA ALA A 166 7.00 -55.03 -2.36
C ALA A 166 6.58 -54.01 -1.28
N ILE A 167 7.48 -53.10 -0.86
CA ILE A 167 7.13 -52.07 0.15
C ILE A 167 6.26 -50.95 -0.42
N GLY A 168 6.30 -50.71 -1.73
CA GLY A 168 5.59 -49.59 -2.37
C GLY A 168 4.09 -49.59 -2.12
N PRO A 169 3.38 -50.71 -2.40
CA PRO A 169 1.95 -50.83 -2.11
C PRO A 169 1.61 -50.68 -0.62
N ILE A 170 2.47 -51.21 0.26
CA ILE A 170 2.29 -51.10 1.72
C ILE A 170 2.36 -49.64 2.15
N ILE A 171 3.39 -48.90 1.70
CA ILE A 171 3.55 -47.47 1.99
C ILE A 171 2.34 -46.68 1.49
N ALA A 172 1.85 -46.96 0.28
CA ALA A 172 0.68 -46.27 -0.27
C ALA A 172 -0.56 -46.49 0.60
N ALA A 173 -0.86 -47.75 0.95
CA ALA A 173 -2.02 -48.11 1.77
C ALA A 173 -1.97 -47.47 3.17
N VAL A 174 -0.85 -47.58 3.89
CA VAL A 174 -0.74 -47.00 5.23
C VAL A 174 -0.76 -45.47 5.22
N LYS A 175 -0.19 -44.83 4.19
CA LYS A 175 -0.29 -43.36 4.03
C LYS A 175 -1.69 -42.90 3.63
N ASP A 176 -2.51 -43.79 3.09
CA ASP A 176 -3.94 -43.57 2.81
C ASP A 176 -4.82 -43.89 4.03
N GLY A 177 -4.22 -44.23 5.17
CA GLY A 177 -4.93 -44.54 6.42
C GLY A 177 -5.52 -45.95 6.45
N GLN A 178 -5.12 -46.84 5.54
CA GLN A 178 -5.56 -48.22 5.51
C GLN A 178 -4.62 -49.13 6.31
N SER A 179 -5.17 -50.04 7.10
CA SER A 179 -4.38 -51.11 7.72
C SER A 179 -3.95 -52.13 6.66
N VAL A 180 -2.78 -52.72 6.87
CA VAL A 180 -2.22 -53.72 5.94
C VAL A 180 -1.88 -54.98 6.71
N THR A 181 -2.32 -56.14 6.21
CA THR A 181 -1.88 -57.43 6.74
C THR A 181 -0.57 -57.86 6.07
N PHE A 182 0.46 -58.09 6.86
CA PHE A 182 1.75 -58.60 6.41
C PHE A 182 2.16 -59.77 7.30
N GLU A 183 2.50 -60.91 6.69
CA GLU A 183 2.90 -62.15 7.40
C GLU A 183 1.92 -62.58 8.51
N GLY A 184 0.62 -62.37 8.31
CA GLY A 184 -0.43 -62.72 9.26
C GLY A 184 -0.63 -61.73 10.42
N ARG A 185 0.14 -60.63 10.47
CA ARG A 185 -0.06 -59.51 11.40
C ARG A 185 -0.72 -58.33 10.70
N GLU A 186 -1.70 -57.72 11.36
CA GLU A 186 -2.24 -56.41 10.95
C GLU A 186 -1.31 -55.29 11.43
N ILE A 187 -0.99 -54.38 10.52
CA ILE A 187 -0.16 -53.18 10.76
C ILE A 187 -1.05 -51.96 10.56
N LEU A 188 -1.18 -51.16 11.62
CA LEU A 188 -1.96 -49.92 11.60
C LEU A 188 -1.13 -48.76 11.04
N PRO A 189 -1.75 -47.78 10.36
CA PRO A 189 -1.07 -46.58 9.86
C PRO A 189 -0.22 -45.87 10.91
N GLU A 190 -0.73 -45.72 12.13
CA GLU A 190 -0.08 -45.05 13.25
C GLU A 190 1.17 -45.77 13.80
N GLU A 191 1.35 -47.07 13.51
CA GLU A 191 2.56 -47.80 13.87
C GLU A 191 3.75 -47.47 12.95
N VAL A 192 3.46 -47.03 11.72
CA VAL A 192 4.46 -46.85 10.65
C VAL A 192 4.41 -45.49 9.98
N CYS A 193 3.51 -44.59 10.38
CA CYS A 193 3.40 -43.23 9.87
C CYS A 193 3.31 -42.22 11.01
N THR A 194 3.86 -41.02 10.81
CA THR A 194 3.51 -39.89 11.67
C THR A 194 2.04 -39.51 11.50
N PRO A 195 1.40 -38.83 12.48
CA PRO A 195 0.04 -38.32 12.30
C PRO A 195 -0.09 -37.46 11.04
N PRO A 196 -1.24 -37.50 10.34
CA PRO A 196 -1.52 -36.58 9.24
C PRO A 196 -1.63 -35.15 9.76
N ASP A 197 -1.19 -34.20 8.95
CA ASP A 197 -1.34 -32.77 9.22
C ASP A 197 -2.59 -32.28 8.45
N PRO A 198 -3.67 -31.88 9.15
CA PRO A 198 -4.93 -31.49 8.52
C PRO A 198 -4.85 -30.19 7.71
N GLY A 199 -3.75 -29.44 7.83
CA GLY A 199 -3.61 -28.12 7.24
C GLY A 199 -4.10 -27.03 8.18
N PRO A 200 -3.19 -26.18 8.70
CA PRO A 200 -3.64 -25.02 9.48
C PRO A 200 -4.34 -24.01 8.57
N VAL A 201 -5.22 -23.23 9.17
CA VAL A 201 -5.91 -22.10 8.56
C VAL A 201 -5.33 -20.81 9.11
N PHE A 202 -5.11 -19.82 8.25
CA PHE A 202 -4.90 -18.44 8.69
C PHE A 202 -5.91 -17.51 8.02
N ILE A 203 -6.34 -16.51 8.77
CA ILE A 203 -7.38 -15.56 8.34
C ILE A 203 -6.76 -14.17 8.27
N VAL A 204 -7.04 -13.43 7.21
CA VAL A 204 -6.69 -12.01 7.08
C VAL A 204 -7.98 -11.22 7.02
N VAL A 205 -8.20 -10.38 8.03
CA VAL A 205 -9.41 -9.56 8.16
C VAL A 205 -9.02 -8.08 8.26
N GLU A 206 -9.70 -7.24 7.50
CA GLU A 206 -9.63 -5.79 7.63
C GLU A 206 -10.96 -5.29 8.21
N CYS A 207 -10.91 -4.49 9.26
CA CYS A 207 -12.08 -3.83 9.84
C CYS A 207 -11.78 -2.34 9.99
N PRO A 208 -12.02 -1.52 8.94
CA PRO A 208 -11.42 -0.19 8.84
C PRO A 208 -12.00 0.83 9.82
N HIS A 209 -13.23 0.62 10.31
CA HIS A 209 -13.89 1.50 11.29
C HIS A 209 -15.09 0.81 11.94
N ALA A 210 -15.67 1.43 12.98
CA ALA A 210 -16.79 0.90 13.76
C ALA A 210 -18.00 0.41 12.92
N GLY A 211 -18.30 1.07 11.79
CA GLY A 211 -19.36 0.64 10.87
C GLY A 211 -19.19 -0.76 10.25
N PHE A 212 -18.01 -1.37 10.31
CA PHE A 212 -17.76 -2.75 9.84
C PHE A 212 -17.79 -3.80 10.95
N VAL A 213 -17.85 -3.38 12.23
CA VAL A 213 -17.73 -4.31 13.37
C VAL A 213 -18.77 -5.41 13.30
N ASP A 214 -20.04 -5.08 13.05
CA ASP A 214 -21.10 -6.08 12.98
C ASP A 214 -20.93 -7.00 11.76
N ALA A 215 -20.51 -6.46 10.61
CA ALA A 215 -20.26 -7.24 9.41
C ALA A 215 -19.17 -8.31 9.63
N VAL A 216 -18.16 -8.00 10.47
CA VAL A 216 -17.13 -8.95 10.89
C VAL A 216 -17.67 -9.90 11.96
N CYS A 217 -18.23 -9.35 13.05
CA CYS A 217 -18.53 -10.10 14.27
C CYS A 217 -19.70 -11.07 14.10
N GLU A 218 -20.68 -10.71 13.27
CA GLU A 218 -21.88 -11.51 13.03
C GLU A 218 -21.71 -12.49 11.87
N ASN A 219 -20.59 -12.43 11.13
CA ASN A 219 -20.37 -13.26 9.95
C ASN A 219 -20.36 -14.76 10.28
N ASP A 220 -21.27 -15.50 9.66
CA ASP A 220 -21.42 -16.95 9.90
C ASP A 220 -20.18 -17.75 9.49
N THR A 221 -19.42 -17.30 8.48
CA THR A 221 -18.19 -17.99 8.05
C THR A 221 -17.15 -17.99 9.16
N PHE A 222 -16.90 -16.84 9.80
CA PHE A 222 -15.97 -16.75 10.92
C PHE A 222 -16.48 -17.50 12.15
N ARG A 223 -17.80 -17.42 12.42
CA ARG A 223 -18.43 -18.14 13.53
C ARG A 223 -18.19 -19.65 13.44
N ARG A 224 -18.27 -20.24 12.25
CA ARG A 224 -17.98 -21.68 12.06
C ARG A 224 -16.55 -22.06 12.44
N TYR A 225 -15.57 -21.18 12.23
CA TYR A 225 -14.19 -21.40 12.65
C TYR A 225 -14.02 -21.26 14.17
N GLN A 226 -14.69 -20.28 14.78
CA GLN A 226 -14.69 -20.10 16.24
C GLN A 226 -15.34 -21.28 16.97
N GLU A 227 -16.41 -21.83 16.42
CA GLU A 227 -17.15 -22.98 16.98
C GLU A 227 -16.51 -24.34 16.68
N GLY A 228 -15.38 -24.39 15.98
CA GLY A 228 -14.73 -25.65 15.57
C GLY A 228 -15.54 -26.49 14.56
N LYS A 229 -16.52 -25.89 13.88
CA LYS A 229 -17.37 -26.53 12.86
C LYS A 229 -16.81 -26.45 11.44
N ALA A 230 -15.70 -25.74 11.25
CA ALA A 230 -15.00 -25.62 9.98
C ALA A 230 -13.77 -26.54 9.95
N GLU A 231 -13.34 -26.91 8.73
CA GLU A 231 -12.19 -27.79 8.56
C GLU A 231 -10.85 -27.06 8.77
N GLY A 232 -10.01 -27.65 9.62
CA GLY A 232 -8.66 -27.19 9.90
C GLY A 232 -8.59 -26.21 11.08
N PRO A 233 -7.59 -26.35 11.98
CA PRO A 233 -7.44 -25.44 13.11
C PRO A 233 -6.99 -24.05 12.63
N VAL A 234 -7.57 -22.99 13.19
CA VAL A 234 -7.10 -21.61 12.94
C VAL A 234 -5.82 -21.37 13.73
N ALA A 235 -4.69 -21.29 13.03
CA ALA A 235 -3.39 -21.04 13.63
C ALA A 235 -3.14 -19.54 13.85
N LEU A 236 -3.61 -18.69 12.94
CA LEU A 236 -3.36 -17.25 12.97
C LEU A 236 -4.55 -16.44 12.44
N VAL A 237 -4.90 -15.37 13.12
CA VAL A 237 -5.76 -14.30 12.59
C VAL A 237 -4.95 -13.01 12.48
N VAL A 238 -4.87 -12.44 11.29
CA VAL A 238 -4.23 -11.16 10.99
C VAL A 238 -5.32 -10.08 10.94
N HIS A 239 -5.21 -9.10 11.83
CA HIS A 239 -6.16 -8.01 11.99
C HIS A 239 -5.53 -6.72 11.43
N ILE A 240 -6.07 -6.23 10.32
CA ILE A 240 -5.77 -4.91 9.76
C ILE A 240 -6.89 -3.97 10.23
N THR A 241 -6.74 -3.44 11.44
CA THR A 241 -7.86 -2.85 12.19
C THR A 241 -7.33 -1.74 13.10
N PRO A 242 -7.89 -0.52 13.06
CA PRO A 242 -7.43 0.58 13.90
C PRO A 242 -7.66 0.32 15.38
N GLU A 243 -6.90 0.99 16.24
CA GLU A 243 -6.94 0.78 17.69
C GLU A 243 -8.34 1.05 18.26
N SER A 244 -9.01 2.08 17.77
CA SER A 244 -10.39 2.41 18.14
C SER A 244 -11.40 1.27 17.92
N VAL A 245 -11.18 0.39 16.92
CA VAL A 245 -12.04 -0.78 16.68
C VAL A 245 -11.64 -1.94 17.57
N LEU A 246 -10.35 -2.11 17.87
CA LEU A 246 -9.86 -3.11 18.84
C LEU A 246 -10.38 -2.84 20.26
N GLN A 247 -10.64 -1.58 20.58
CA GLN A 247 -11.27 -1.16 21.82
C GLN A 247 -12.79 -1.42 21.86
N ASP A 248 -13.46 -1.64 20.72
CA ASP A 248 -14.88 -1.99 20.67
C ASP A 248 -15.10 -3.36 21.32
N SER A 249 -16.00 -3.42 22.31
CA SER A 249 -16.24 -4.63 23.09
C SER A 249 -16.72 -5.80 22.22
N ARG A 250 -17.50 -5.53 21.17
CA ARG A 250 -17.99 -6.58 20.25
C ARG A 250 -16.85 -7.19 19.46
N TYR A 251 -15.93 -6.36 18.96
CA TYR A 251 -14.76 -6.82 18.22
C TYR A 251 -13.80 -7.59 19.13
N ARG A 252 -13.59 -7.10 20.35
CA ARG A 252 -12.77 -7.79 21.36
C ARG A 252 -13.33 -9.17 21.69
N GLU A 253 -14.63 -9.25 22.01
CA GLU A 253 -15.30 -10.53 22.24
C GLU A 253 -15.19 -11.46 21.03
N TRP A 254 -15.34 -10.93 19.82
CA TRP A 254 -15.20 -11.72 18.61
C TRP A 254 -13.76 -12.25 18.43
N LEU A 255 -12.75 -11.42 18.68
CA LEU A 255 -11.34 -11.83 18.61
C LEU A 255 -11.06 -12.96 19.61
N GLU A 256 -11.56 -12.85 20.84
CA GLU A 256 -11.32 -13.82 21.92
C GLU A 256 -12.12 -15.13 21.81
N ARG A 257 -13.07 -15.22 20.87
CA ARG A 257 -13.86 -16.45 20.61
C ARG A 257 -13.11 -17.52 19.81
N PHE A 258 -11.96 -17.20 19.22
CA PHE A 258 -11.14 -18.22 18.56
C PHE A 258 -10.53 -19.18 19.59
N ALA A 259 -10.03 -20.33 19.12
CA ALA A 259 -9.45 -21.32 20.01
C ALA A 259 -8.26 -20.73 20.80
N PRO A 260 -7.99 -21.15 22.05
CA PRO A 260 -6.87 -20.62 22.84
C PRO A 260 -5.49 -20.83 22.20
N SER A 261 -5.37 -21.75 21.24
CA SER A 261 -4.14 -21.99 20.46
C SER A 261 -3.96 -21.02 19.29
N THR A 262 -5.01 -20.30 18.89
CA THR A 262 -4.97 -19.32 17.80
C THR A 262 -4.10 -18.13 18.20
N GLN A 263 -3.18 -17.75 17.31
CA GLN A 263 -2.39 -16.54 17.46
C GLN A 263 -3.11 -15.37 16.78
N HIS A 264 -2.90 -14.16 17.30
CA HIS A 264 -3.47 -12.94 16.73
C HIS A 264 -2.36 -11.95 16.39
N LEU A 265 -2.33 -11.49 15.13
CA LEU A 265 -1.41 -10.46 14.64
C LEU A 265 -2.15 -9.16 14.41
N ILE A 266 -1.79 -8.09 15.10
CA ILE A 266 -2.37 -6.76 14.92
C ILE A 266 -1.46 -5.92 14.02
N LEU A 267 -2.04 -5.37 12.96
CA LEU A 267 -1.41 -4.45 12.02
C LEU A 267 -2.22 -3.15 11.99
N ASN A 268 -1.73 -2.12 12.68
CA ASN A 268 -2.43 -0.84 12.79
C ASN A 268 -1.48 0.34 13.05
N GLU A 269 -2.04 1.52 13.25
CA GLU A 269 -1.34 2.79 13.49
C GLU A 269 -0.50 2.81 14.78
N ASN A 270 -0.79 1.95 15.75
CA ASN A 270 -0.01 1.83 16.98
C ASN A 270 1.26 0.98 16.79
N VAL A 271 1.39 0.27 15.66
CA VAL A 271 2.59 -0.50 15.33
C VAL A 271 3.72 0.43 14.89
N SER A 272 4.75 0.58 15.73
CA SER A 272 5.98 1.29 15.38
C SER A 272 7.09 0.31 14.97
N THR A 273 7.51 0.36 13.70
CA THR A 273 8.62 -0.45 13.21
C THR A 273 9.43 0.24 12.12
N VAL A 274 10.75 0.09 12.19
CA VAL A 274 11.68 0.68 11.21
C VAL A 274 11.77 -0.21 9.98
N HIS A 275 11.17 0.25 8.88
CA HIS A 275 11.16 -0.45 7.59
C HIS A 275 12.21 0.08 6.57
N CYS A 276 12.81 1.24 6.82
CA CYS A 276 13.83 1.86 5.96
C CYS A 276 15.18 2.00 6.68
N LEU A 277 15.71 0.90 7.26
CA LEU A 277 16.91 0.91 8.10
C LEU A 277 18.10 1.64 7.47
N ARG A 278 18.34 1.40 6.17
CA ARG A 278 19.50 2.00 5.49
C ARG A 278 19.36 3.52 5.32
N SER A 279 18.14 4.04 5.23
CA SER A 279 17.89 5.49 5.26
C SER A 279 18.21 6.10 6.63
N HIS A 280 17.85 5.42 7.73
CA HIS A 280 18.26 5.86 9.07
C HIS A 280 19.78 5.81 9.23
N LYS A 281 20.42 4.71 8.80
CA LYS A 281 21.88 4.57 8.85
C LYS A 281 22.60 5.68 8.10
N ILE A 282 22.28 5.89 6.81
CA ILE A 282 22.97 6.92 6.02
C ILE A 282 22.72 8.32 6.60
N GLN A 283 21.50 8.61 7.08
CA GLN A 283 21.21 9.90 7.72
C GLN A 283 22.03 10.09 9.01
N THR A 284 22.15 9.06 9.85
CA THR A 284 22.99 9.11 11.07
C THR A 284 24.45 9.38 10.73
N GLN A 285 24.98 8.74 9.69
CA GLN A 285 26.38 8.93 9.28
C GLN A 285 26.60 10.31 8.66
N LEU A 286 25.65 10.83 7.85
CA LEU A 286 25.71 12.19 7.31
C LEU A 286 25.56 13.26 8.41
N ASN A 287 24.78 12.99 9.45
CA ASN A 287 24.63 13.87 10.61
C ASN A 287 25.96 14.10 11.35
N LEU A 288 26.84 13.08 11.40
CA LEU A 288 28.21 13.23 11.95
C LEU A 288 29.05 14.26 11.20
N ILE A 289 28.79 14.42 9.89
CA ILE A 289 29.48 15.39 9.02
C ILE A 289 28.87 16.78 9.25
N HIS A 290 27.54 16.91 9.15
CA HIS A 290 26.86 18.20 9.32
C HIS A 290 25.43 18.02 9.88
N SER A 291 25.23 18.35 11.15
CA SER A 291 23.96 18.09 11.84
C SER A 291 22.78 18.94 11.36
N GLU A 292 23.02 20.20 10.95
CA GLU A 292 21.95 21.09 10.47
C GLU A 292 21.46 20.73 9.05
N ILE A 293 22.38 20.38 8.12
CA ILE A 293 22.02 19.94 6.76
C ILE A 293 21.38 18.54 6.78
N PHE A 294 21.85 17.67 7.69
CA PHE A 294 21.40 16.29 7.81
C PHE A 294 20.83 16.02 9.21
N PRO A 295 19.64 16.57 9.55
CA PRO A 295 19.01 16.28 10.83
C PRO A 295 18.65 14.80 10.95
N LEU A 296 18.67 14.27 12.17
CA LEU A 296 18.27 12.88 12.41
C LEU A 296 16.80 12.67 12.06
N LEU A 297 16.45 11.50 11.51
CA LEU A 297 15.07 11.18 11.16
C LEU A 297 14.25 10.88 12.42
N ASN A 298 13.04 11.43 12.47
CA ASN A 298 12.04 11.14 13.46
C ASN A 298 11.48 9.72 13.29
N SER A 299 10.99 9.19 14.41
CA SER A 299 10.12 8.03 14.46
C SER A 299 8.73 8.52 14.87
N SER A 300 7.70 8.21 14.08
CA SER A 300 6.33 8.53 14.42
C SER A 300 5.80 7.48 15.39
N TRP A 301 5.23 7.92 16.50
CA TRP A 301 4.65 7.06 17.52
C TRP A 301 3.18 7.44 17.70
N SER A 302 2.30 6.45 17.71
CA SER A 302 0.97 6.66 18.26
C SER A 302 1.09 6.84 19.77
N GLN A 303 0.33 7.79 20.31
CA GLN A 303 0.16 7.97 21.76
C GLN A 303 -1.13 7.31 22.27
N GLU A 304 -1.88 6.61 21.41
CA GLU A 304 -3.14 5.97 21.80
C GLU A 304 -2.87 4.76 22.69
N GLU A 305 -3.72 4.58 23.71
CA GLU A 305 -3.64 3.45 24.62
C GLU A 305 -4.00 2.15 23.89
N GLU A 306 -3.12 1.16 24.02
CA GLU A 306 -3.28 -0.14 23.41
C GLU A 306 -4.43 -0.94 24.04
N ALA A 307 -5.29 -1.49 23.20
CA ALA A 307 -6.33 -2.43 23.61
C ALA A 307 -5.69 -3.69 24.23
N THR A 308 -6.31 -4.16 25.30
CA THR A 308 -5.90 -5.35 26.05
C THR A 308 -6.86 -6.50 25.78
N PHE A 309 -6.30 -7.72 25.77
CA PHE A 309 -7.02 -8.95 25.42
C PHE A 309 -6.70 -10.05 26.42
N SER A 310 -7.63 -10.98 26.59
CA SER A 310 -7.45 -12.18 27.42
C SER A 310 -6.65 -13.30 26.73
N VAL A 311 -6.40 -13.15 25.42
CA VAL A 311 -5.66 -14.10 24.58
C VAL A 311 -4.30 -13.54 24.12
N PRO A 312 -3.33 -14.39 23.72
CA PRO A 312 -2.06 -13.92 23.20
C PRO A 312 -2.21 -13.13 21.90
N VAL A 313 -1.75 -11.89 21.93
CA VAL A 313 -1.75 -10.98 20.78
C VAL A 313 -0.32 -10.50 20.51
N VAL A 314 0.05 -10.44 19.23
CA VAL A 314 1.34 -9.91 18.76
C VAL A 314 1.07 -8.71 17.86
N ARG A 315 1.76 -7.60 18.12
CA ARG A 315 1.77 -6.45 17.22
C ARG A 315 2.84 -6.65 16.15
N GLY A 316 2.56 -6.20 14.93
CA GLY A 316 3.45 -6.40 13.79
C GLY A 316 4.83 -5.77 13.97
N GLU A 317 5.84 -6.37 13.36
CA GLU A 317 7.17 -5.78 13.25
C GLU A 317 7.67 -6.01 11.81
N CYS A 318 8.48 -5.11 11.28
CA CYS A 318 9.07 -5.29 9.96
C CYS A 318 9.92 -6.56 9.96
N LEU A 319 9.66 -7.46 8.99
CA LEU A 319 10.27 -8.79 8.87
C LEU A 319 9.94 -9.80 9.98
N LEU A 320 8.92 -9.52 10.82
CA LEU A 320 8.34 -10.54 11.70
C LEU A 320 7.78 -11.70 10.87
N ARG A 321 8.05 -12.94 11.27
CA ARG A 321 7.51 -14.13 10.60
C ARG A 321 6.72 -14.98 11.57
N TYR A 322 5.59 -15.49 11.09
CA TYR A 322 4.89 -16.61 11.72
C TYR A 322 5.04 -17.84 10.83
N GLN A 323 5.71 -18.85 11.35
CA GLN A 323 5.85 -20.13 10.67
C GLN A 323 4.59 -20.97 10.94
N LEU A 324 3.95 -21.50 9.91
CA LEU A 324 2.78 -22.39 10.05
C LEU A 324 3.17 -23.87 10.14
N ARG A 325 4.28 -24.26 9.48
CA ARG A 325 4.82 -25.63 9.41
C ARG A 325 6.35 -25.59 9.41
N PRO A 326 7.03 -26.62 9.93
CA PRO A 326 6.47 -27.84 10.53
C PRO A 326 5.89 -27.60 11.93
N GLN A 327 6.41 -26.60 12.66
CA GLN A 327 5.89 -26.21 13.96
C GLN A 327 5.42 -24.74 13.93
N PRO A 328 4.22 -24.45 14.47
CA PRO A 328 3.73 -23.09 14.59
C PRO A 328 4.58 -22.26 15.56
N GLN A 329 5.24 -21.22 15.07
CA GLN A 329 6.04 -20.35 15.95
C GLN A 329 6.29 -18.96 15.36
N TRP A 330 6.45 -17.99 16.25
CA TRP A 330 6.98 -16.67 15.93
C TRP A 330 8.49 -16.71 15.74
N GLN A 331 8.99 -16.02 14.72
CA GLN A 331 10.41 -15.87 14.45
C GLN A 331 10.75 -14.39 14.31
N ARG A 332 11.71 -13.93 15.14
CA ARG A 332 12.16 -12.53 15.22
C ARG A 332 13.63 -12.34 14.81
N ASP A 333 14.28 -13.40 14.34
CA ASP A 333 15.67 -13.38 13.89
C ASP A 333 15.94 -12.38 12.75
N MET A 334 14.93 -12.12 11.91
CA MET A 334 14.99 -11.15 10.81
C MET A 334 14.42 -9.77 11.15
N VAL A 335 13.83 -9.60 12.35
CA VAL A 335 13.26 -8.31 12.75
C VAL A 335 14.37 -7.27 12.79
N THR A 336 14.08 -6.14 12.15
CA THR A 336 15.05 -5.08 11.97
C THR A 336 15.22 -4.26 13.25
N VAL A 337 16.44 -4.17 13.77
CA VAL A 337 16.78 -3.31 14.91
C VAL A 337 17.49 -2.06 14.40
N CYS A 338 16.99 -0.89 14.78
CA CYS A 338 17.61 0.39 14.44
C CYS A 338 18.53 0.83 15.58
N SER A 339 19.85 0.77 15.36
CA SER A 339 20.86 1.11 16.36
C SER A 339 21.72 2.28 15.87
N PRO A 340 21.39 3.54 16.26
CA PRO A 340 22.22 4.69 15.92
C PRO A 340 23.67 4.54 16.38
N THR A 341 23.89 3.91 17.53
CA THR A 341 25.22 3.65 18.09
C THR A 341 26.06 2.76 17.17
N GLU A 342 25.48 1.69 16.62
CA GLU A 342 26.18 0.82 15.65
C GLU A 342 26.50 1.57 14.35
N PHE A 343 25.58 2.41 13.86
CA PHE A 343 25.81 3.19 12.64
C PHE A 343 26.95 4.20 12.80
N VAL A 344 27.06 4.80 13.99
CA VAL A 344 28.18 5.68 14.36
C VAL A 344 29.47 4.89 14.46
N ALA A 345 29.48 3.76 15.19
CA ALA A 345 30.66 2.92 15.32
C ALA A 345 31.22 2.50 13.96
N GLU A 346 30.36 2.03 13.05
CA GLU A 346 30.76 1.65 11.69
C GLU A 346 31.35 2.83 10.89
N ALA A 347 30.82 4.05 11.06
CA ALA A 347 31.40 5.23 10.41
C ALA A 347 32.78 5.59 10.96
N LEU A 348 32.99 5.42 12.28
CA LEU A 348 34.27 5.72 12.93
C LEU A 348 35.36 4.68 12.62
N GLU A 349 34.99 3.48 12.19
CA GLU A 349 35.93 2.46 11.70
C GLU A 349 36.52 2.80 10.33
N LEU A 350 35.90 3.72 9.57
CA LEU A 350 36.41 4.14 8.27
C LEU A 350 37.76 4.90 8.43
N PRO A 351 38.84 4.44 7.77
CA PRO A 351 40.15 5.08 7.90
C PRO A 351 40.11 6.56 7.51
N GLY A 352 40.60 7.43 8.40
CA GLY A 352 40.66 8.88 8.18
C GLY A 352 39.32 9.61 8.29
N PHE A 353 38.20 8.92 8.59
CA PHE A 353 36.89 9.57 8.67
C PHE A 353 36.84 10.70 9.70
N GLN A 354 37.35 10.46 10.91
CA GLN A 354 37.38 11.47 11.97
C GLN A 354 38.20 12.71 11.57
N ASP A 355 39.36 12.50 10.95
CA ASP A 355 40.23 13.58 10.48
C ASP A 355 39.53 14.39 9.37
N CYS A 356 38.90 13.72 8.40
CA CYS A 356 38.14 14.39 7.34
C CYS A 356 36.93 15.17 7.88
N VAL A 357 36.20 14.62 8.86
CA VAL A 357 35.07 15.32 9.50
C VAL A 357 35.57 16.54 10.26
N LYS A 358 36.70 16.42 10.97
CA LYS A 358 37.32 17.54 11.68
C LYS A 358 37.76 18.63 10.71
N GLU A 359 38.45 18.28 9.63
CA GLU A 359 38.87 19.20 8.58
C GLU A 359 37.67 19.90 7.92
N CYS A 360 36.60 19.14 7.63
CA CYS A 360 35.36 19.69 7.07
C CYS A 360 34.75 20.74 8.02
N ARG A 361 34.68 20.43 9.32
CA ARG A 361 34.14 21.35 10.34
C ARG A 361 35.00 22.62 10.48
N GLU A 362 36.32 22.49 10.48
CA GLU A 362 37.25 23.62 10.53
C GLU A 362 37.09 24.52 9.30
N ARG A 363 36.98 23.95 8.10
CA ARG A 363 36.73 24.71 6.85
C ARG A 363 35.38 25.43 6.86
N LEU A 364 34.34 24.81 7.40
CA LEU A 364 33.01 25.43 7.52
C LEU A 364 33.01 26.61 8.50
N GLN A 365 33.77 26.50 9.60
CA GLN A 365 33.94 27.57 10.58
C GLN A 365 34.84 28.72 10.09
N ALA A 366 35.81 28.42 9.22
CA ALA A 366 36.72 29.40 8.63
C ALA A 366 36.14 30.16 7.42
N GLY A 367 34.94 29.79 6.96
CA GLY A 367 34.21 30.52 5.93
C GLY A 367 33.86 31.95 6.38
N PRO A 368 33.54 32.88 5.45
CA PRO A 368 33.20 34.24 5.81
C PRO A 368 32.10 34.24 6.87
N ASP A 369 32.37 34.96 7.97
CA ASP A 369 31.44 35.13 9.09
C ASP A 369 30.03 35.38 8.56
N ARG A 370 29.10 34.46 8.82
CA ARG A 370 27.65 34.72 8.69
C ARG A 370 27.16 35.68 9.79
N ALA A 371 28.01 36.63 10.19
CA ALA A 371 27.71 37.71 11.12
C ALA A 371 26.82 38.73 10.42
N GLY A 372 25.54 38.37 10.30
CA GLY A 372 24.53 39.18 9.64
C GLY A 372 23.43 38.27 9.10
N LYS A 373 22.43 37.99 9.95
CA LYS A 373 21.18 37.26 9.67
C LYS A 373 20.90 37.08 8.18
N THR A 374 21.29 35.95 7.63
CA THR A 374 20.64 35.42 6.43
C THR A 374 19.39 34.75 6.96
N GLU A 375 18.22 35.26 6.59
CA GLU A 375 16.98 34.53 6.87
C GLU A 375 17.18 33.09 6.40
N PRO A 376 16.67 32.08 7.13
CA PRO A 376 16.91 30.66 6.83
C PRO A 376 16.19 30.21 5.54
N TYR A 377 15.80 31.15 4.68
CA TYR A 377 15.02 30.95 3.48
C TYR A 377 15.72 31.52 2.24
N PRO A 378 15.56 30.86 1.09
CA PRO A 378 14.83 29.61 0.91
C PRO A 378 15.61 28.41 1.52
N GLU A 379 14.88 27.50 2.17
CA GLU A 379 15.41 26.20 2.60
C GLU A 379 14.97 25.14 1.59
N ILE A 380 15.90 24.27 1.21
CA ILE A 380 15.66 23.20 0.24
C ILE A 380 15.85 21.86 0.96
N VAL A 381 14.79 21.07 1.02
CA VAL A 381 14.76 19.75 1.63
C VAL A 381 14.55 18.68 0.57
N PHE A 382 15.56 17.85 0.37
CA PHE A 382 15.50 16.72 -0.56
C PHE A 382 14.84 15.52 0.12
N LEU A 383 13.55 15.34 -0.14
CA LEU A 383 12.77 14.22 0.40
C LEU A 383 13.05 12.91 -0.34
N GLY A 384 13.43 13.01 -1.62
CA GLY A 384 13.93 11.88 -2.40
C GLY A 384 14.78 12.32 -3.59
N THR A 385 15.80 11.52 -3.88
CA THR A 385 16.91 11.82 -4.82
C THR A 385 17.24 10.63 -5.73
N GLY A 386 16.36 9.62 -5.75
CA GLY A 386 16.40 8.46 -6.62
C GLY A 386 15.62 8.69 -7.91
N SER A 387 15.91 7.88 -8.92
CA SER A 387 15.25 7.89 -10.23
C SER A 387 14.59 6.53 -10.47
N ALA A 388 13.42 6.54 -11.11
CA ALA A 388 12.61 5.41 -11.55
C ALA A 388 12.09 4.48 -10.43
N ILE A 389 12.96 3.93 -9.59
CA ILE A 389 12.63 2.90 -8.60
C ILE A 389 13.13 3.34 -7.22
N PRO A 390 12.30 3.25 -6.16
CA PRO A 390 12.75 3.47 -4.79
C PRO A 390 13.90 2.52 -4.44
N MET A 391 15.03 3.06 -4.00
CA MET A 391 16.19 2.28 -3.57
C MET A 391 16.26 2.18 -2.05
N LYS A 392 17.08 1.24 -1.55
CA LYS A 392 17.25 1.05 -0.09
C LYS A 392 17.73 2.30 0.66
N ILE A 393 18.44 3.22 0.00
CA ILE A 393 19.00 4.45 0.61
C ILE A 393 18.43 5.76 0.06
N ARG A 394 17.76 5.73 -1.10
CA ARG A 394 17.22 6.93 -1.76
C ARG A 394 15.83 6.62 -2.28
N ASN A 395 14.85 7.40 -1.82
CA ASN A 395 13.51 7.37 -2.37
C ASN A 395 13.43 8.10 -3.73
N VAL A 396 12.36 7.92 -4.49
CA VAL A 396 12.09 8.61 -5.77
C VAL A 396 11.93 10.13 -5.61
N SER A 397 11.96 10.88 -6.72
CA SER A 397 12.05 12.34 -6.74
C SER A 397 10.98 13.03 -5.89
N SER A 398 11.44 13.86 -4.95
CA SER A 398 10.63 14.92 -4.33
C SER A 398 11.54 15.93 -3.61
N THR A 399 11.31 17.21 -3.89
CA THR A 399 12.06 18.31 -3.29
C THR A 399 11.09 19.35 -2.73
N LEU A 400 11.17 19.61 -1.42
CA LEU A 400 10.41 20.67 -0.77
C LEU A 400 11.27 21.93 -0.68
N ILE A 401 10.72 23.06 -1.12
CA ILE A 401 11.35 24.37 -1.02
C ILE A 401 10.51 25.20 -0.04
N ASN A 402 11.02 25.42 1.17
CA ASN A 402 10.41 26.37 2.09
C ASN A 402 10.88 27.78 1.67
N ILE A 403 9.94 28.61 1.22
CA ILE A 403 10.20 30.00 0.79
C ILE A 403 10.16 30.94 1.99
N SER A 404 9.35 30.61 2.98
CA SER A 404 9.20 31.35 4.24
C SER A 404 8.68 30.40 5.34
N PRO A 405 8.51 30.85 6.59
CA PRO A 405 7.96 30.02 7.67
C PRO A 405 6.55 29.48 7.41
N THR A 406 5.81 30.07 6.48
CA THR A 406 4.40 29.77 6.21
C THR A 406 4.13 29.40 4.75
N GLN A 407 5.15 29.37 3.90
CA GLN A 407 4.98 29.11 2.47
C GLN A 407 6.05 28.15 1.93
N SER A 408 5.60 27.07 1.32
CA SER A 408 6.48 26.07 0.68
C SER A 408 6.00 25.69 -0.72
N LEU A 409 6.91 25.20 -1.55
CA LEU A 409 6.62 24.57 -2.84
C LEU A 409 7.12 23.13 -2.82
N LEU A 410 6.34 22.21 -3.38
CA LEU A 410 6.78 20.83 -3.56
C LEU A 410 7.05 20.58 -5.04
N LEU A 411 8.29 20.26 -5.39
CA LEU A 411 8.72 19.88 -6.74
C LEU A 411 8.79 18.37 -6.82
N ASP A 412 7.90 17.79 -7.64
CA ASP A 412 7.61 16.37 -7.71
C ASP A 412 7.18 15.75 -6.36
N CYS A 413 6.42 14.66 -6.46
CA CYS A 413 5.86 13.97 -5.30
C CYS A 413 5.73 12.48 -5.63
N GLY A 414 6.88 11.83 -5.87
CA GLY A 414 6.93 10.39 -6.09
C GLY A 414 6.44 9.57 -4.88
N GLU A 415 6.34 8.25 -5.08
CA GLU A 415 5.91 7.30 -4.06
C GLU A 415 6.69 7.48 -2.74
N GLY A 416 5.99 7.44 -1.60
CA GLY A 416 6.62 7.55 -0.28
C GLY A 416 7.00 8.96 0.17
N THR A 417 6.77 10.01 -0.64
CA THR A 417 7.05 11.42 -0.25
C THR A 417 6.42 11.81 1.08
N PHE A 418 5.16 11.45 1.32
CA PHE A 418 4.51 11.73 2.61
C PHE A 418 5.21 11.02 3.79
N GLY A 419 5.63 9.76 3.61
CA GLY A 419 6.41 9.06 4.64
C GLY A 419 7.76 9.72 4.92
N GLN A 420 8.39 10.31 3.91
CA GLN A 420 9.62 11.10 4.06
C GLN A 420 9.37 12.42 4.81
N LEU A 421 8.25 13.09 4.53
CA LEU A 421 7.82 14.28 5.29
C LEU A 421 7.60 13.92 6.77
N CYS A 422 6.88 12.84 7.07
CA CYS A 422 6.67 12.40 8.46
C CYS A 422 7.99 12.08 9.17
N ARG A 423 8.92 11.41 8.49
CA ARG A 423 10.25 11.13 9.05
C ARG A 423 11.08 12.40 9.26
N HIS A 424 11.00 13.37 8.36
CA HIS A 424 11.79 14.59 8.47
C HIS A 424 11.23 15.55 9.52
N TYR A 425 9.91 15.78 9.51
CA TYR A 425 9.26 16.81 10.33
C TYR A 425 8.54 16.29 11.58
N GLY A 426 8.33 14.97 11.71
CA GLY A 426 7.61 14.38 12.84
C GLY A 426 6.21 14.99 13.00
N ASP A 427 5.88 15.40 14.22
CA ASP A 427 4.59 16.00 14.58
C ASP A 427 4.30 17.33 13.86
N GLN A 428 5.32 17.96 13.26
CA GLN A 428 5.16 19.21 12.51
C GLN A 428 4.70 18.98 11.06
N VAL A 429 4.54 17.73 10.61
CA VAL A 429 4.17 17.40 9.23
C VAL A 429 2.87 18.09 8.78
N ASP A 430 1.87 18.19 9.66
CA ASP A 430 0.60 18.86 9.36
C ASP A 430 0.79 20.35 9.08
N THR A 431 1.71 21.01 9.79
CA THR A 431 2.06 22.41 9.56
C THR A 431 2.73 22.57 8.19
N ILE A 432 3.66 21.68 7.84
CA ILE A 432 4.31 21.70 6.52
C ILE A 432 3.30 21.51 5.39
N LEU A 433 2.37 20.55 5.55
CA LEU A 433 1.30 20.33 4.57
C LEU A 433 0.38 21.55 4.43
N ARG A 434 0.06 22.25 5.52
CA ARG A 434 -0.74 23.49 5.47
C ARG A 434 0.01 24.65 4.80
N ASN A 435 1.32 24.73 4.99
CA ASN A 435 2.17 25.79 4.46
C ASN A 435 2.50 25.60 2.97
N THR A 436 2.38 24.39 2.44
CA THR A 436 2.77 24.15 1.06
C THR A 436 1.69 24.73 0.12
N ALA A 437 2.08 25.75 -0.65
CA ALA A 437 1.19 26.54 -1.47
C ALA A 437 0.92 25.92 -2.86
N ALA A 438 1.88 25.17 -3.39
CA ALA A 438 1.73 24.50 -4.68
C ALA A 438 2.59 23.23 -4.77
N VAL A 439 2.11 22.30 -5.59
CA VAL A 439 2.85 21.11 -6.03
C VAL A 439 3.06 21.21 -7.53
N PHE A 440 4.32 21.17 -7.95
CA PHE A 440 4.72 21.16 -9.35
C PHE A 440 5.12 19.75 -9.74
N VAL A 441 4.48 19.19 -10.77
CA VAL A 441 4.84 17.89 -11.34
C VAL A 441 5.55 18.14 -12.66
N SER A 442 6.81 17.73 -12.73
CA SER A 442 7.66 17.97 -13.90
C SER A 442 7.15 17.26 -15.16
N HIS A 443 6.75 15.99 -15.03
CA HIS A 443 6.23 15.16 -16.12
C HIS A 443 5.48 13.92 -15.58
N ILE A 444 4.92 13.10 -16.47
CA ILE A 444 3.98 12.02 -16.12
C ILE A 444 4.64 10.67 -15.76
N HIS A 445 5.98 10.57 -15.67
CA HIS A 445 6.58 9.32 -15.20
C HIS A 445 6.25 9.08 -13.72
N ALA A 446 5.98 7.82 -13.37
CA ALA A 446 5.42 7.43 -12.08
C ALA A 446 6.25 7.93 -10.88
N ASP A 447 7.57 7.90 -10.99
CA ASP A 447 8.52 8.31 -9.96
C ASP A 447 8.47 9.80 -9.59
N HIS A 448 7.66 10.61 -10.30
CA HIS A 448 7.48 12.04 -10.04
C HIS A 448 6.10 12.41 -9.47
N HIS A 449 5.10 11.52 -9.52
CA HIS A 449 3.72 11.91 -9.16
C HIS A 449 2.86 10.86 -8.47
N THR A 450 3.32 9.62 -8.30
CA THR A 450 2.55 8.58 -7.59
C THR A 450 2.56 8.84 -6.08
N VAL A 451 1.87 9.89 -5.63
CA VAL A 451 1.82 10.33 -4.22
C VAL A 451 1.17 9.27 -3.36
N SER A 452 1.83 8.68 -2.36
CA SER A 452 1.13 7.95 -1.29
C SER A 452 0.38 8.93 -0.38
N ALA A 453 -0.78 9.43 -0.81
CA ALA A 453 -1.61 10.27 0.05
C ALA A 453 -2.24 9.38 1.13
N ALA A 454 -1.66 9.41 2.33
CA ALA A 454 -2.24 8.79 3.50
C ALA A 454 -3.52 9.56 3.87
N GLY A 455 -4.68 9.00 3.51
CA GLY A 455 -5.97 9.12 4.21
C GLY A 455 -6.61 10.50 4.45
N GLN A 456 -5.90 11.63 4.35
CA GLN A 456 -6.45 12.94 4.64
C GLN A 456 -6.81 13.67 3.35
N PRO A 457 -7.95 14.40 3.33
CA PRO A 457 -8.25 15.35 2.28
C PRO A 457 -7.19 16.45 2.35
N LEU A 458 -6.16 16.28 1.54
CA LEU A 458 -5.23 17.32 1.16
C LEU A 458 -6.02 18.63 0.89
N PRO A 459 -5.70 19.76 1.55
CA PRO A 459 -6.41 21.03 1.34
C PRO A 459 -6.34 21.45 -0.13
N ARG A 460 -7.06 22.49 -0.56
CA ARG A 460 -7.16 22.91 -1.96
C ARG A 460 -5.78 23.17 -2.61
N TRP A 461 -5.17 22.15 -3.20
CA TRP A 461 -3.92 22.29 -3.95
C TRP A 461 -4.22 22.78 -5.35
N VAL A 462 -3.53 23.83 -5.77
CA VAL A 462 -3.45 24.21 -7.18
C VAL A 462 -2.35 23.36 -7.80
N TRP A 463 -2.75 22.39 -8.62
CA TRP A 463 -1.83 21.57 -9.40
C TRP A 463 -1.45 22.34 -10.66
N LEU A 464 -0.16 22.61 -10.83
CA LEU A 464 0.37 23.19 -12.06
C LEU A 464 1.02 22.06 -12.86
N VAL A 465 0.33 21.63 -13.93
CA VAL A 465 0.83 20.62 -14.86
C VAL A 465 1.17 21.33 -16.18
N PRO A 466 2.42 21.20 -16.69
CA PRO A 466 2.76 21.69 -18.02
C PRO A 466 1.93 20.94 -19.07
N THR A 467 1.20 21.67 -19.91
CA THR A 467 0.63 21.09 -21.14
C THR A 467 1.59 21.33 -22.30
N SER A 468 1.66 20.37 -23.23
CA SER A 468 2.43 20.48 -24.47
C SER A 468 1.81 21.56 -25.37
N GLY A 469 2.11 22.82 -25.07
CA GLY A 469 1.51 23.99 -25.71
C GLY A 469 1.85 25.35 -25.06
N GLY A 470 2.75 25.42 -24.08
CA GLY A 470 3.23 26.70 -23.52
C GLY A 470 2.23 27.47 -22.64
N LEU A 471 1.04 26.91 -22.37
CA LEU A 471 0.06 27.50 -21.45
C LEU A 471 -0.06 26.68 -20.16
N LEU A 472 0.21 27.35 -19.04
CA LEU A 472 -0.16 26.90 -17.69
C LEU A 472 -1.68 26.91 -17.58
N SER A 473 -2.30 25.73 -17.38
CA SER A 473 -3.72 25.64 -17.06
C SER A 473 -3.89 25.64 -15.54
N GLN A 474 -4.40 26.74 -14.95
CA GLN A 474 -4.88 26.74 -13.57
C GLN A 474 -6.18 25.91 -13.50
N GLN A 475 -6.11 24.67 -13.02
CA GLN A 475 -7.32 23.92 -12.70
C GLN A 475 -7.57 23.93 -11.19
N VAL A 476 -8.62 24.63 -10.77
CA VAL A 476 -9.20 24.46 -9.42
C VAL A 476 -10.12 23.24 -9.48
N LEU A 477 -9.60 22.06 -9.15
CA LEU A 477 -10.41 20.84 -9.12
C LEU A 477 -11.31 20.81 -7.86
N PRO A 478 -12.63 20.57 -7.99
CA PRO A 478 -13.54 20.46 -6.85
C PRO A 478 -13.28 19.19 -6.03
N ARG A 479 -13.67 19.25 -4.74
CA ARG A 479 -13.46 18.29 -3.62
C ARG A 479 -13.69 16.78 -3.89
N ALA A 480 -14.20 16.39 -5.05
CA ALA A 480 -14.52 15.00 -5.40
C ALA A 480 -13.57 14.36 -6.43
N ALA A 481 -12.56 15.07 -6.94
CA ALA A 481 -11.71 14.58 -8.03
C ALA A 481 -10.20 14.62 -7.70
N CYS A 482 -9.77 13.93 -6.65
CA CYS A 482 -8.36 13.52 -6.50
C CYS A 482 -8.09 12.16 -7.16
N VAL A 483 -8.56 11.99 -8.40
CA VAL A 483 -8.07 10.96 -9.34
C VAL A 483 -7.77 11.73 -10.61
N LEU A 484 -6.50 11.84 -10.98
CA LEU A 484 -6.09 12.42 -12.26
C LEU A 484 -6.81 11.68 -13.39
N LEU A 485 -7.84 12.32 -13.93
CA LEU A 485 -8.45 11.97 -15.21
C LEU A 485 -8.07 13.12 -16.15
N GLY A 486 -6.79 13.15 -16.53
CA GLY A 486 -6.31 14.01 -17.60
C GLY A 486 -6.82 13.46 -18.92
N MET A 487 -7.89 14.05 -19.46
CA MET A 487 -8.23 13.92 -20.86
C MET A 487 -7.08 14.49 -21.69
N VAL A 488 -6.26 13.62 -22.27
CA VAL A 488 -5.36 14.01 -23.37
C VAL A 488 -5.89 13.35 -24.63
N LEU A 489 -6.56 14.15 -25.46
CA LEU A 489 -6.87 13.78 -26.84
C LEU A 489 -5.54 13.53 -27.59
N PRO A 490 -5.45 12.48 -28.42
CA PRO A 490 -4.21 12.15 -29.11
C PRO A 490 -3.99 13.12 -30.27
N LEU A 491 -2.96 13.95 -30.21
CA LEU A 491 -2.40 14.61 -31.38
C LEU A 491 -0.90 14.29 -31.48
N PRO A 492 -0.35 14.08 -32.70
CA PRO A 492 0.97 13.49 -32.88
C PRO A 492 2.11 14.55 -33.02
N VAL A 493 3.30 14.20 -32.48
CA VAL A 493 4.70 14.65 -32.78
C VAL A 493 5.14 16.10 -32.40
N PRO A 494 6.46 16.46 -32.40
CA PRO A 494 7.67 15.85 -31.80
C PRO A 494 8.32 16.71 -30.69
N THR A 495 9.33 16.11 -30.05
CA THR A 495 10.33 16.61 -29.08
C THR A 495 11.09 17.90 -29.46
N SER A 496 11.15 18.88 -28.55
CA SER A 496 12.38 19.50 -27.97
C SER A 496 12.05 20.78 -27.17
N ASP A 497 12.92 21.09 -26.19
CA ASP A 497 13.20 22.40 -25.57
C ASP A 497 12.41 22.91 -24.32
N LEU A 498 13.15 22.81 -23.20
CA LEU A 498 13.48 23.77 -22.14
C LEU A 498 12.45 24.77 -21.55
N LEU A 499 12.34 24.68 -20.22
CA LEU A 499 12.29 25.74 -19.18
C LEU A 499 11.23 26.85 -19.30
N CYS A 500 10.37 26.99 -18.28
CA CYS A 500 9.61 28.21 -18.04
C CYS A 500 9.52 28.55 -16.55
N TRP A 501 10.08 29.72 -16.18
CA TRP A 501 9.83 30.42 -14.92
C TRP A 501 8.57 31.29 -15.07
N VAL A 502 7.72 31.38 -14.04
CA VAL A 502 6.64 32.39 -14.01
C VAL A 502 6.54 33.14 -12.69
N ARG A 503 6.48 34.46 -12.87
CA ARG A 503 6.35 35.61 -11.97
C ARG A 503 4.96 35.67 -11.35
N VAL A 504 4.87 35.81 -10.02
CA VAL A 504 3.61 36.09 -9.32
C VAL A 504 3.33 37.60 -9.40
N CYS A 505 2.30 37.99 -10.15
CA CYS A 505 1.68 39.32 -10.02
C CYS A 505 0.58 39.24 -8.96
N CYS A 506 0.73 40.02 -7.88
CA CYS A 506 -0.36 40.33 -6.96
C CYS A 506 -0.99 41.66 -7.41
N PRO A 507 -2.32 41.76 -7.65
CA PRO A 507 -2.98 43.05 -7.68
C PRO A 507 -3.21 43.53 -6.24
N SER A 508 -2.69 44.73 -5.98
CA SER A 508 -3.08 45.74 -4.98
C SER A 508 -4.10 45.38 -3.88
N LEU A 509 -3.61 45.52 -2.64
CA LEU A 509 -4.20 46.27 -1.51
C LEU A 509 -5.68 46.69 -1.63
N GLU A 510 -6.41 46.39 -0.55
CA GLU A 510 -6.83 47.46 0.35
C GLU A 510 -6.16 47.27 1.71
#